data_AF-A0A383C196-F1
#
_entry.id   AF-A0A383C196-F1
#
_cell.length_a   1.000
_cell.length_b   1.000
_cell.length_c   1.000
_cell.angle_alpha   90.00
_cell.angle_beta   90.00
_cell.angle_gamma   90.00
#
_symmetry.space_group_name_H-M   'P 1'
#
loop_
_entity.id
_entity.type
_entity.pdbx_description
1 polymer ?
#
loop_
_entity_poly.entity_id
_entity_poly.type
_entity_poly.pdbx_seq_one_letter_code
_entity_poly.pdbx_strand_id
1 'polypeptide(L)' 'NPEIDNIYQAGLDAGATGGKILGAGGGGFILFFAKPEVQPKIREKLKHLIQVPFKFEPTGSKIVLYEPNGFI' A
#
# COMPACT_ATOMS: atom_id res chain seq x y z
N ASN A 1 17.62 5.90 1.72
CA ASN A 1 17.95 4.46 1.53
C ASN A 1 17.86 4.28 0.03
N PRO A 2 18.98 4.02 -0.67
CA PRO A 2 19.02 4.13 -2.13
C PRO A 2 17.95 3.29 -2.85
N GLU A 3 17.61 2.13 -2.31
CA GLU A 3 16.59 1.26 -2.91
C GLU A 3 15.20 1.89 -2.84
N ILE A 4 14.82 2.43 -1.68
CA ILE A 4 13.56 3.14 -1.48
C ILE A 4 13.48 4.38 -2.37
N ASP A 5 14.58 5.13 -2.43
CA ASP A 5 14.68 6.35 -3.24
C ASP A 5 14.50 6.02 -4.73
N ASN A 6 15.07 4.92 -5.21
CA ASN A 6 14.89 4.41 -6.57
C ASN A 6 13.45 3.95 -6.86
N ILE A 7 12.81 3.26 -5.92
CA ILE A 7 11.40 2.85 -6.05
C ILE A 7 10.51 4.08 -6.14
N TYR A 8 10.74 5.06 -5.25
CA TYR A 8 10.00 6.32 -5.25
C TYR A 8 10.13 7.04 -6.60
N GLN A 9 11.35 7.20 -7.10
CA GLN A 9 11.60 7.84 -8.39
C GLN A 9 10.96 7.07 -9.56
N ALA A 10 11.06 5.74 -9.58
CA ALA A 10 10.43 4.92 -10.61
C ALA A 10 8.90 5.08 -10.64
N GLY A 11 8.26 5.28 -9.47
CA GLY A 11 6.84 5.62 -9.39
C GLY A 11 6.53 7.00 -9.98
N LEU A 12 7.34 8.01 -9.68
CA LEU A 12 7.20 9.36 -10.27
C LEU A 12 7.37 9.33 -11.80
N ASP A 13 8.39 8.65 -12.31
CA ASP A 13 8.65 8.50 -13.75
C ASP A 13 7.51 7.77 -14.48
N ALA A 14 6.80 6.89 -13.76
CA ALA A 14 5.63 6.20 -14.26
C ALA A 14 4.35 7.07 -14.21
N GLY A 15 4.39 8.25 -13.60
CA GLY A 15 3.31 9.23 -13.58
C GLY A 15 2.63 9.40 -12.22
N ALA A 16 3.18 8.85 -11.14
CA ALA A 16 2.68 9.16 -9.80
C ALA A 16 2.82 10.65 -9.49
N THR A 17 1.81 11.24 -8.86
CA THR A 17 1.87 12.61 -8.35
C THR A 17 2.82 12.71 -7.15
N GLY A 18 2.90 11.64 -6.37
CA GLY A 18 3.77 11.52 -5.22
C GLY A 18 3.57 10.18 -4.52
N GLY A 19 4.23 10.00 -3.39
CA GLY A 19 4.09 8.80 -2.58
C GLY A 19 4.73 8.96 -1.21
N LYS A 20 4.46 7.99 -0.33
CA LYS A 20 4.95 8.00 1.04
C LYS A 20 5.22 6.59 1.54
N ILE A 21 6.33 6.43 2.26
CA ILE A 21 6.61 5.21 3.02
C ILE A 21 5.64 5.15 4.20
N LEU A 22 5.00 4.01 4.40
CA LEU A 22 4.09 3.79 5.51
C LEU A 22 4.83 3.18 6.71
N GLY A 23 4.56 3.67 7.92
CA GLY A 23 5.18 3.19 9.16
C GLY A 23 6.36 4.06 9.63
N ALA A 24 7.25 3.47 10.43
CA ALA A 24 8.40 4.16 11.03
C ALA A 24 9.48 4.59 10.02
N GLY A 25 9.46 4.03 8.80
CA GLY A 25 10.46 4.24 7.76
C GLY A 25 11.45 3.09 7.62
N GLY A 26 12.32 3.16 6.60
CA GLY A 26 13.39 2.18 6.36
C GLY A 26 13.01 0.94 5.56
N GLY A 27 11.72 0.71 5.26
CA GLY A 27 11.23 -0.38 4.41
C GLY A 27 9.70 -0.52 4.48
N GLY A 28 9.19 -1.71 4.14
CA GLY A 28 7.77 -2.04 4.23
C GLY A 28 6.97 -1.59 3.00
N PHE A 29 5.90 -0.83 3.22
CA PHE A 29 4.99 -0.41 2.16
C PHE A 29 5.25 1.02 1.71
N ILE A 30 5.19 1.24 0.40
CA ILE A 30 5.10 2.58 -0.18
C ILE A 30 3.73 2.76 -0.80
N LEU A 31 3.08 3.87 -0.47
CA LEU A 31 1.81 4.26 -1.07
C LEU A 31 2.07 5.34 -2.12
N PHE A 32 1.68 5.10 -3.37
CA PHE A 32 1.70 6.12 -4.41
C PHE A 32 0.32 6.75 -4.59
N PHE A 33 0.28 8.07 -4.72
CA PHE A 33 -0.90 8.81 -5.15
C PHE A 33 -0.76 9.13 -6.64
N ALA A 34 -1.71 8.67 -7.44
CA ALA A 34 -1.66 8.80 -8.89
C ALA A 34 -3.06 8.76 -9.49
N LYS A 35 -3.24 9.42 -10.64
CA LYS A 35 -4.51 9.35 -11.37
C LYS A 35 -4.77 7.93 -11.90
N PRO A 36 -6.04 7.50 -12.04
CA PRO A 36 -6.37 6.14 -12.47
C PRO A 36 -5.70 5.69 -13.77
N GLU A 37 -5.53 6.62 -14.72
CA GLU A 37 -5.06 6.32 -16.07
C GLU A 37 -3.57 5.89 -16.09
N VAL A 38 -2.79 6.34 -15.11
CA VAL A 38 -1.35 6.02 -15.00
C VAL A 38 -1.06 4.83 -14.09
N GLN A 39 -2.03 4.37 -13.29
CA GLN A 39 -1.82 3.26 -12.36
C GLN A 39 -1.35 1.95 -13.03
N PRO A 40 -1.85 1.55 -14.22
CA PRO A 40 -1.30 0.37 -14.91
C PRO A 40 0.18 0.49 -15.23
N LYS A 41 0.63 1.69 -15.64
CA LYS A 41 2.04 1.98 -15.95
C LYS A 41 2.92 1.89 -14.70
N ILE A 42 2.43 2.40 -13.56
CA ILE A 42 3.11 2.31 -12.26
C ILE A 42 3.24 0.83 -11.84
N ARG A 43 2.16 0.05 -11.95
CA ARG A 43 2.18 -1.39 -11.64
C ARG A 43 3.19 -2.15 -12.50
N GLU A 44 3.24 -1.87 -13.80
CA GLU A 44 4.19 -2.52 -14.70
C GLU A 44 5.64 -2.12 -14.37
N LYS A 45 5.91 -0.84 -14.12
CA LYS A 45 7.24 -0.32 -13.79
C LYS A 45 7.78 -0.93 -12.48
N LEU A 46 6.89 -1.20 -11.52
CA LEU A 46 7.22 -1.73 -10.20
C LEU A 46 6.85 -3.22 -10.03
N LYS A 47 6.65 -3.97 -11.13
CA LYS A 47 6.17 -5.37 -11.09
C LYS A 47 7.08 -6.36 -10.36
N HIS A 48 8.32 -5.98 -10.08
CA HIS A 48 9.26 -6.76 -9.28
C HIS A 48 8.98 -6.67 -7.77
N LEU A 49 8.08 -5.78 -7.36
CA LEU A 49 7.59 -5.64 -5.99
C LEU A 49 6.21 -6.28 -5.84
N ILE A 50 5.81 -6.55 -4.60
CA ILE A 50 4.47 -7.04 -4.27
C ILE A 50 3.47 -5.87 -4.37
N GLN A 51 2.52 -5.99 -5.29
CA GLN A 51 1.36 -5.10 -5.31
C GLN A 51 0.34 -5.55 -4.24
N VAL A 52 0.04 -4.68 -3.29
CA VAL A 52 -1.06 -4.88 -2.34
C VAL A 52 -2.29 -4.10 -2.81
N PRO A 53 -3.42 -4.75 -3.10
CA PRO A 53 -4.68 -4.06 -3.35
C PRO A 53 -5.07 -3.19 -2.14
N PHE A 54 -5.30 -1.90 -2.38
CA PHE A 54 -5.65 -0.95 -1.33
C PHE A 54 -7.10 -0.51 -1.47
N LYS A 55 -7.83 -0.56 -0.34
CA LYS A 55 -9.14 0.08 -0.17
C LYS A 55 -9.21 0.64 1.25
N PHE A 56 -9.89 1.75 1.43
CA PHE A 56 -10.23 2.21 2.78
C PHE A 56 -11.17 1.22 3.43
N GLU A 57 -10.88 0.89 4.68
CA GLU A 57 -11.74 0.08 5.52
C GLU A 57 -12.46 1.01 6.50
N PRO A 58 -13.79 1.17 6.39
CA PRO A 58 -14.55 2.06 7.26
C PRO A 58 -14.75 1.48 8.67
N THR A 59 -14.47 0.19 8.89
CA THR A 59 -14.72 -0.46 10.17
C THR A 59 -13.43 -0.80 10.92
N GLY A 60 -13.42 -0.52 12.23
CA GLY A 60 -12.31 -0.90 13.11
C GLY A 60 -12.38 -2.36 13.55
N SER A 61 -11.62 -2.70 14.57
CA SER A 61 -11.64 -4.03 15.19
C SER A 61 -13.05 -4.44 15.64
N LYS A 62 -13.44 -5.68 15.35
CA LYS A 62 -14.73 -6.25 15.77
C LYS A 62 -14.52 -7.56 16.49
N ILE A 63 -15.33 -7.82 17.51
CA ILE A 63 -15.43 -9.15 18.11
C ILE A 63 -16.28 -10.01 17.18
N VAL A 64 -15.68 -11.04 16.60
CA VAL A 64 -16.38 -11.97 15.67
C VAL A 64 -17.16 -13.04 16.44
N LEU A 65 -16.72 -13.35 17.66
CA LEU A 65 -17.35 -14.31 18.55
C LEU A 65 -17.29 -13.78 19.99
N TYR A 66 -18.45 -13.58 20.60
CA TYR A 66 -18.59 -13.19 22.00
C TYR A 66 -19.47 -14.20 22.71
N GLU A 67 -18.86 -15.12 23.44
CA GLU A 67 -19.57 -16.12 24.23
C GLU A 67 -19.21 -15.99 25.72
N PRO A 68 -19.94 -15.14 26.46
CA PRO A 68 -19.65 -14.94 27.88
C PRO A 68 -19.97 -16.17 28.74
N ASN A 69 -20.75 -17.13 28.23
CA ASN A 69 -21.24 -18.29 28.98
C ASN A 69 -20.83 -19.66 28.39
N GLY A 70 -19.96 -19.69 27.36
CA GLY A 70 -19.43 -20.92 26.73
C GLY A 70 -20.37 -21.63 25.74
N PHE A 71 -19.78 -22.40 24.82
CA PHE A 71 -20.49 -23.32 23.94
C PHE A 71 -21.10 -24.45 24.79
N ILE A 72 -22.41 -24.65 24.66
CA ILE A 72 -23.15 -25.75 25.29
C ILE A 72 -22.60 -27.10 24.82
#